data_AF-A0A920DSB2-F1
#
_entry.id   AF-A0A920DSB2-F1
#
_cell.length_a   1.000
_cell.length_b   1.000
_cell.length_c   1.000
_cell.angle_alpha   90.00
_cell.angle_beta   90.00
_cell.angle_gamma   90.00
#
_symmetry.space_group_name_H-M   'P 1'
#
loop_
_entity.id
_entity.type
_entity.pdbx_description
1 polymer ?
#
loop_
_entity_poly.entity_id
_entity_poly.type
_entity_poly.pdbx_seq_one_letter_code
_entity_poly.pdbx_strand_id
1 'polypeptide(L)'
;MRLKLVLSLAAIFALSCQQDPSKVQDATSNNVEVLNSLTKEEQKIQIKQLYLMVEKVLVKESDNKIRSKMISNFFLKSKLSDIDKNDVLKKAMIKLELSTEDRKEISLNLTRLKRMDSKK
;
A
#
# COMPACT_ATOMS: atom_id res chain seq x y z
N MET A 1 -2.67 42.95 7.62
CA MET A 1 -1.35 42.37 7.93
C MET A 1 -1.14 41.14 7.06
N ARG A 2 -0.08 41.14 6.24
CA ARG A 2 0.19 40.14 5.20
C ARG A 2 1.29 39.21 5.69
N LEU A 3 1.04 37.91 5.80
CA LEU A 3 2.08 36.89 5.83
C LEU A 3 1.71 35.79 4.83
N LYS A 4 2.42 35.80 3.70
CA LYS A 4 2.50 34.68 2.76
C LYS A 4 3.68 33.82 3.23
N LEU A 5 3.43 32.56 3.54
CA LEU A 5 4.49 31.58 3.81
C LEU A 5 4.36 30.48 2.78
N VAL A 6 5.12 30.62 1.70
CA VAL A 6 5.40 29.57 0.73
C VAL A 6 6.74 28.98 1.12
N LEU A 7 6.75 27.71 1.54
CA LEU A 7 7.99 26.96 1.71
C LEU A 7 7.86 25.65 0.95
N SER A 8 8.20 25.72 -0.35
CA SER A 8 8.46 24.55 -1.18
C SER A 8 9.83 24.00 -0.81
N LEU A 9 9.90 22.76 -0.32
CA LEU A 9 11.17 22.06 -0.16
C LEU A 9 11.26 20.94 -1.19
N ALA A 10 11.95 21.23 -2.29
CA ALA A 10 12.39 20.25 -3.26
C ALA A 10 13.69 19.63 -2.76
N ALA A 11 13.69 18.33 -2.47
CA ALA A 11 14.91 17.56 -2.25
C ALA A 11 15.24 16.82 -3.56
N ILE A 12 16.21 17.37 -4.29
CA ILE A 12 16.86 16.72 -5.42
C ILE A 12 17.80 15.66 -4.84
N PHE A 13 17.47 14.38 -4.97
CA PHE A 13 18.44 13.29 -4.75
C PHE A 13 19.29 13.15 -6.02
N ALA A 14 20.33 13.96 -6.11
CA ALA A 14 21.48 13.68 -6.95
C ALA A 14 22.56 13.04 -6.07
N LEU A 15 22.70 11.72 -6.14
CA LEU A 15 23.94 11.04 -5.77
C LEU A 15 24.48 10.32 -6.99
N SER A 16 25.55 10.89 -7.51
CA SER A 16 26.45 10.43 -8.57
C SER A 16 27.37 9.31 -8.09
N CYS A 17 27.74 8.39 -9.00
CA CYS A 17 29.10 7.89 -9.32
C CYS A 17 28.95 6.62 -10.19
N GLN A 18 29.11 6.75 -11.53
CA GLN A 18 30.33 6.37 -12.28
C GLN A 18 30.69 4.87 -12.13
N GLN A 19 30.31 4.02 -13.09
CA GLN A 19 31.11 3.59 -14.25
C GLN A 19 32.45 2.95 -13.88
N ASP A 20 32.52 1.62 -14.02
CA ASP A 20 33.73 0.91 -14.48
C ASP A 20 33.31 -0.12 -15.55
N PRO A 21 33.98 -0.15 -16.73
CA PRO A 21 33.70 -1.12 -17.80
C PRO A 21 34.79 -2.22 -17.83
N SER A 22 34.42 -3.51 -17.78
CA SER A 22 35.23 -4.55 -18.44
C SER A 22 34.53 -5.91 -18.54
N LYS A 23 34.35 -6.33 -19.80
CA LYS A 23 34.47 -7.68 -20.40
C LYS A 23 33.49 -8.83 -20.07
N VAL A 24 32.62 -9.05 -21.07
CA VAL A 24 32.43 -10.28 -21.87
C VAL A 24 32.19 -11.61 -21.13
N GLN A 25 30.97 -12.13 -21.22
CA GLN A 25 30.72 -13.43 -21.88
C GLN A 25 29.23 -13.63 -22.17
N ASP A 26 28.92 -13.80 -23.46
CA ASP A 26 27.63 -14.30 -23.97
C ASP A 26 27.39 -15.73 -23.49
N ALA A 27 26.19 -16.00 -22.99
CA ALA A 27 25.54 -17.30 -23.12
C ALA A 27 24.03 -17.12 -23.00
N THR A 28 23.39 -17.05 -24.16
CA THR A 28 22.08 -17.61 -24.51
C THR A 28 21.37 -18.37 -23.38
N SER A 29 20.18 -17.92 -23.00
CA SER A 29 18.99 -18.80 -22.87
C SER A 29 17.84 -18.01 -22.23
N ASN A 30 16.80 -17.80 -23.04
CA ASN A 30 15.40 -17.98 -22.67
C ASN A 30 14.98 -17.56 -21.25
N ASN A 31 14.28 -16.43 -21.15
CA ASN A 31 12.89 -16.45 -20.70
C ASN A 31 12.26 -15.06 -20.88
N VAL A 32 11.34 -15.04 -21.84
CA VAL A 32 10.18 -14.15 -21.87
C VAL A 32 9.51 -14.14 -20.48
N GLU A 33 9.02 -12.96 -20.08
CA GLU A 33 8.29 -12.65 -18.82
C GLU A 33 9.10 -12.48 -17.53
N VAL A 34 9.61 -11.27 -17.28
CA VAL A 34 9.77 -10.78 -15.89
C VAL A 34 8.83 -9.60 -15.68
N LEU A 35 7.56 -9.98 -15.59
CA LEU A 35 6.50 -9.44 -14.77
C LEU A 35 6.92 -8.25 -13.88
N ASN A 36 6.17 -7.14 -14.00
CA ASN A 36 6.10 -5.98 -13.11
C ASN A 36 5.81 -6.35 -11.64
N SER A 37 6.69 -7.12 -11.00
CA SER A 37 6.63 -7.47 -9.60
C SER A 37 7.41 -6.43 -8.80
N LEU A 38 6.82 -5.98 -7.70
CA LEU A 38 7.47 -5.05 -6.77
C LEU A 38 8.77 -5.66 -6.26
N THR A 39 9.83 -4.86 -6.18
CA THR A 39 11.03 -5.29 -5.47
C THR A 39 10.71 -5.48 -3.98
N LYS A 40 11.49 -6.32 -3.28
CA LYS A 40 11.26 -6.61 -1.85
C LYS A 40 11.26 -5.34 -1.00
N GLU A 41 12.09 -4.35 -1.33
CA GLU A 41 12.17 -3.09 -0.61
C GLU A 41 10.96 -2.18 -0.88
N GLU A 42 10.52 -2.08 -2.14
CA GLU A 42 9.31 -1.33 -2.48
C GLU A 42 8.06 -1.95 -1.85
N GLN A 43 7.99 -3.29 -1.79
CA GLN A 43 6.89 -4.01 -1.14
C GLN A 43 6.83 -3.66 0.36
N LYS A 44 7.97 -3.68 1.07
CA LYS A 44 8.04 -3.28 2.48
C LYS A 44 7.58 -1.84 2.69
N ILE A 45 8.00 -0.92 1.82
CA ILE A 45 7.60 0.50 1.88
C ILE A 45 6.09 0.63 1.68
N GLN A 46 5.52 -0.04 0.67
CA GLN A 46 4.08 -0.01 0.42
C GLN A 46 3.27 -0.64 1.55
N ILE A 47 3.73 -1.74 2.14
CA ILE A 47 3.09 -2.36 3.30
C ILE A 47 3.05 -1.35 4.46
N LYS A 48 4.18 -0.70 4.77
CA LYS A 48 4.26 0.30 5.84
C LYS A 48 3.34 1.49 5.57
N GLN A 49 3.29 1.98 4.33
CA GLN A 49 2.41 3.08 3.96
C GLN A 49 0.93 2.70 4.05
N LEU A 50 0.56 1.53 3.53
CA LEU A 50 -0.82 1.03 3.61
C LEU A 50 -1.25 0.85 5.05
N TYR A 51 -0.37 0.31 5.89
CA TYR A 51 -0.61 0.16 7.32
C TYR A 51 -0.95 1.49 7.99
N LEU A 52 -0.14 2.52 7.78
CA LEU A 52 -0.39 3.86 8.34
C LEU A 52 -1.72 4.46 7.87
N MET A 53 -2.08 4.26 6.60
CA MET A 53 -3.35 4.75 6.05
C MET A 53 -4.55 4.04 6.66
N VAL A 54 -4.48 2.71 6.82
CA VAL A 54 -5.53 1.91 7.45
C VAL A 54 -5.67 2.27 8.92
N GLU A 55 -4.56 2.34 9.66
CA GLU A 55 -4.54 2.73 11.08
C GLU A 55 -5.21 4.10 11.28
N LYS A 56 -4.84 5.08 10.45
CA LYS A 56 -5.44 6.42 10.50
C LYS A 56 -6.95 6.41 10.29
N VAL A 57 -7.46 5.59 9.38
CA VAL A 57 -8.91 5.46 9.16
C VAL A 57 -9.61 4.82 10.36
N LEU A 58 -9.04 3.75 10.91
CA LEU A 58 -9.61 3.06 12.05
C LEU A 58 -9.68 3.94 13.31
N VAL A 59 -8.72 4.85 13.48
CA VAL A 59 -8.71 5.82 14.59
C VAL A 59 -9.67 6.99 14.37
N LYS A 60 -9.75 7.51 13.14
CA LYS A 60 -10.51 8.74 12.85
C LYS A 60 -11.99 8.53 12.65
N GLU A 61 -12.36 7.42 12.01
CA GLU A 61 -13.74 7.13 11.67
C GLU A 61 -14.32 6.16 12.71
N SER A 62 -15.57 6.35 13.11
CA SER A 62 -16.30 5.46 14.02
C SER A 62 -17.19 4.46 13.28
N ASP A 63 -17.75 4.85 12.12
CA ASP A 63 -18.66 4.02 11.34
C ASP A 63 -17.91 2.95 10.53
N ASN A 64 -18.24 1.68 10.76
CA ASN A 64 -17.61 0.54 10.09
C ASN A 64 -17.87 0.46 8.59
N LYS A 65 -19.00 0.96 8.08
CA LYS A 65 -19.27 1.07 6.63
C LYS A 65 -18.36 2.11 6.00
N ILE A 66 -18.15 3.25 6.66
CA ILE A 66 -17.24 4.31 6.19
C ILE A 66 -15.80 3.80 6.22
N ARG A 67 -15.36 3.19 7.33
CA ARG A 67 -14.04 2.53 7.45
C ARG A 67 -13.80 1.55 6.30
N SER A 68 -14.73 0.61 6.06
CA SER A 68 -14.59 -0.37 4.99
C SER A 68 -14.51 0.27 3.61
N LYS A 69 -15.29 1.31 3.32
CA LYS A 69 -15.25 2.02 2.04
C LYS A 69 -13.88 2.69 1.81
N MET A 70 -13.35 3.37 2.81
CA MET A 70 -12.04 4.02 2.71
C MET A 70 -10.90 3.01 2.58
N ILE A 71 -10.94 1.94 3.37
CA ILE A 71 -9.94 0.85 3.31
C ILE A 71 -9.98 0.15 1.95
N SER A 72 -11.18 -0.13 1.42
CA SER A 72 -11.35 -0.70 0.08
C SER A 72 -10.72 0.20 -1.00
N ASN A 73 -10.91 1.52 -0.92
CA ASN A 73 -10.27 2.46 -1.84
C ASN A 73 -8.72 2.41 -1.76
N PHE A 74 -8.15 2.25 -0.56
CA PHE A 74 -6.70 2.06 -0.42
C PHE A 74 -6.22 0.73 -1.00
N PHE A 75 -7.03 -0.33 -0.86
CA PHE A 75 -6.71 -1.65 -1.40
C PHE A 75 -6.72 -1.66 -2.92
N LEU A 76 -7.66 -0.95 -3.54
CA LEU A 76 -7.73 -0.80 -4.99
C LEU A 76 -6.53 -0.01 -5.56
N LYS A 77 -6.06 1.00 -4.83
CA LYS A 77 -4.88 1.80 -5.24
C LYS A 77 -3.55 1.10 -4.99
N SER A 78 -3.53 0.11 -4.11
CA SER A 78 -2.32 -0.61 -3.72
C SER A 78 -1.99 -1.74 -4.70
N LYS A 79 -0.71 -1.80 -5.09
CA LYS A 79 -0.15 -2.88 -5.92
C LYS A 79 0.18 -4.15 -5.12
N LEU A 80 -0.08 -4.15 -3.81
CA LEU A 80 0.17 -5.29 -2.94
C LEU A 80 -0.75 -6.48 -3.28
N SER A 81 -0.30 -7.67 -2.91
CA SER A 81 -1.12 -8.88 -2.99
C SER A 81 -2.32 -8.80 -2.03
N ASP A 82 -3.38 -9.56 -2.32
CA ASP A 82 -4.54 -9.65 -1.41
C ASP A 82 -4.14 -10.24 -0.05
N ILE A 83 -3.13 -11.10 -0.02
CA ILE A 83 -2.59 -11.68 1.22
C ILE A 83 -1.98 -10.57 2.08
N ASP A 84 -1.12 -9.74 1.51
CA ASP A 84 -0.49 -8.62 2.23
C ASP A 84 -1.52 -7.60 2.70
N LYS A 85 -2.51 -7.26 1.86
CA LYS A 85 -3.60 -6.34 2.21
C LYS A 85 -4.39 -6.85 3.41
N ASN A 86 -4.74 -8.14 3.42
CA ASN A 86 -5.47 -8.76 4.51
C ASN A 86 -4.64 -8.87 5.79
N ASP A 87 -3.35 -9.15 5.68
CA ASP A 87 -2.43 -9.17 6.82
C ASP A 87 -2.28 -7.77 7.45
N VAL A 88 -2.10 -6.73 6.63
CA VAL A 88 -2.08 -5.33 7.08
C VAL A 88 -3.35 -4.96 7.85
N LEU A 89 -4.52 -5.33 7.31
CA LEU A 89 -5.80 -5.06 7.96
C LEU A 89 -5.91 -5.73 9.33
N LYS A 90 -5.59 -7.03 9.39
CA LYS A 90 -5.64 -7.81 10.64
C LYS A 90 -4.70 -7.22 11.68
N LYS A 91 -3.46 -6.92 11.29
CA LYS A 91 -2.46 -6.30 12.18
C LYS A 91 -2.93 -4.94 12.72
N ALA A 92 -3.53 -4.11 11.87
CA ALA A 92 -4.04 -2.80 12.29
C ALA A 92 -5.22 -2.94 13.27
N MET A 93 -6.16 -3.84 12.99
CA MET A 93 -7.31 -4.12 13.86
C MET A 93 -6.90 -4.67 15.23
N ILE A 94 -5.90 -5.56 15.25
CA ILE A 94 -5.37 -6.14 16.50
C ILE A 94 -4.65 -5.06 17.31
N LYS A 95 -3.77 -4.26 16.67
CA LYS A 95 -3.03 -3.19 17.35
C LYS A 95 -3.96 -2.16 18.00
N LEU A 96 -5.06 -1.83 17.34
CA LEU A 96 -6.03 -0.86 17.83
C LEU A 96 -7.11 -1.50 18.72
N GLU A 97 -6.96 -2.78 19.07
CA GLU A 97 -7.86 -3.49 19.98
C GLU A 97 -9.35 -3.40 19.60
N LEU A 98 -9.66 -3.38 18.30
CA LEU A 98 -11.05 -3.32 17.84
C LEU A 98 -11.85 -4.51 18.38
N SER A 99 -13.13 -4.30 18.68
CA SER A 99 -14.03 -5.36 19.13
C SER A 99 -14.13 -6.49 18.09
N THR A 100 -14.49 -7.69 18.54
CA THR A 100 -14.71 -8.83 17.63
C THR A 100 -15.82 -8.55 16.62
N GLU A 101 -16.83 -7.78 17.03
CA GLU A 101 -17.98 -7.38 16.24
C GLU A 101 -17.55 -6.42 15.12
N ASP A 102 -16.78 -5.38 15.46
CA ASP A 102 -16.26 -4.42 14.49
C ASP A 102 -15.35 -5.10 13.46
N ARG A 103 -14.46 -6.00 13.91
CA ARG A 103 -13.57 -6.75 13.01
C ARG A 103 -14.36 -7.57 11.99
N LYS A 104 -15.43 -8.24 12.44
CA LYS A 104 -16.32 -9.03 11.59
C LYS A 104 -17.09 -8.14 10.62
N GLU A 105 -17.65 -7.05 11.09
CA GLU A 105 -18.42 -6.12 10.26
C GLU A 105 -17.55 -5.50 9.16
N ILE A 106 -16.37 -5.00 9.51
CA ILE A 106 -15.46 -4.39 8.54
C ILE A 106 -15.07 -5.42 7.46
N SER A 107 -14.74 -6.65 7.87
CA SER A 107 -14.37 -7.74 6.95
C SER A 107 -15.52 -8.14 6.02
N LEU A 108 -16.74 -8.21 6.54
CA LEU A 108 -17.93 -8.51 5.75
C LEU A 108 -18.21 -7.42 4.71
N ASN A 109 -18.14 -6.15 5.13
CA ASN A 109 -18.34 -5.01 4.25
C ASN A 109 -17.28 -4.95 3.14
N LEU A 110 -16.01 -5.20 3.46
CA LEU A 110 -14.93 -5.30 2.46
C LEU A 110 -15.18 -6.42 1.45
N THR A 111 -15.64 -7.58 1.90
CA THR A 111 -15.99 -8.70 1.02
C THR A 111 -17.12 -8.35 0.05
N ARG A 112 -18.15 -7.63 0.54
CA ARG A 112 -19.25 -7.14 -0.29
C ARG A 112 -18.76 -6.13 -1.34
N LEU A 113 -17.94 -5.16 -0.94
CA LEU A 113 -17.36 -4.16 -1.84
C LEU A 113 -16.55 -4.83 -2.95
N LYS A 114 -15.65 -5.76 -2.61
CA LYS A 114 -14.85 -6.50 -3.60
C LYS A 114 -15.69 -7.21 -4.66
N ARG A 115 -16.82 -7.82 -4.26
CA ARG A 115 -17.74 -8.52 -5.20
C ARG A 115 -18.47 -7.57 -6.14
N MET A 116 -18.71 -6.32 -5.74
CA MET A 116 -19.35 -5.33 -6.60
C MET A 116 -18.38 -4.79 -7.65
N ASP A 117 -17.11 -4.60 -7.27
CA ASP A 117 -16.08 -4.14 -8.20
C ASP A 117 -15.78 -5.18 -9.29
N SER A 118 -15.85 -6.48 -8.98
CA SER A 118 -15.67 -7.55 -9.98
C SER A 118 -16.82 -7.71 -10.99
N LYS A 119 -17.94 -6.98 -10.83
CA LYS A 119 -19.11 -7.06 -11.72
C LYS A 119 -19.18 -5.92 -12.74
N LYS A 120 -18.24 -4.97 -12.70
CA LYS A 120 -18.13 -3.85 -13.64
C LYS A 120 -17.10 -4.15 -14.70
#